data_AF-A0A1M7LCH9-F1
#
_entry.id   AF-A0A1M7LCH9-F1
#
_cell.length_a   1.000
_cell.length_b   1.000
_cell.length_c   1.000
_cell.angle_alpha   90.00
_cell.angle_beta   90.00
_cell.angle_gamma   90.00
#
_symmetry.space_group_name_H-M   'P 1'
#
loop_
_entity.id
_entity.type
_entity.pdbx_description
1 polymer ?
#
loop_
_entity_poly.entity_id
_entity_poly.type
_entity_poly.pdbx_seq_one_letter_code
_entity_poly.pdbx_strand_id
1 'polypeptide(L)'
;MNQTNNTAAINNLIAIAQTAVNEDVRNKAINELWGLCGDQIAGIMAGKSFQMDSDFSLKGYSPKERQDSLLGNAYYLFYNAVATFNPSLGVPFIAYTTQKSSWFLATEKRNNSKRSKREEYVDFSLECGPSTESSPEASRMMEIFKGIAHKDRFENDCYWEDAVQVLSHAIQNSPKLSKYFEASLEVCKEGDDYSDANVARYMGCTRACVGQYRKALLRMMEENGLSAEFNQLMAA
;
A
#
# COMPACT_ATOMS: atom_id res chain seq x y z
N MET A 1 -27.58 -21.09 7.62
CA MET A 1 -28.97 -20.93 7.12
C MET A 1 -29.41 -19.47 6.89
N ASN A 2 -28.54 -18.44 6.98
CA ASN A 2 -28.95 -17.01 6.88
C ASN A 2 -28.58 -16.26 5.59
N GLN A 3 -27.88 -16.87 4.62
CA GLN A 3 -27.40 -16.15 3.43
C GLN A 3 -28.49 -15.88 2.37
N THR A 4 -29.43 -16.80 2.16
CA THR A 4 -30.45 -16.71 1.11
C THR A 4 -31.50 -15.63 1.38
N ASN A 5 -31.89 -15.42 2.64
CA ASN A 5 -32.87 -14.40 3.02
C ASN A 5 -32.31 -12.97 2.83
N ASN A 6 -31.00 -12.78 3.04
CA ASN A 6 -30.36 -11.47 2.84
C ASN A 6 -30.25 -11.10 1.35
N THR A 7 -30.05 -12.07 0.45
CA THR A 7 -29.95 -11.77 -0.99
C THR A 7 -31.26 -11.26 -1.58
N ALA A 8 -32.40 -11.85 -1.20
CA ALA A 8 -33.71 -11.40 -1.65
C ALA A 8 -34.04 -9.99 -1.12
N ALA A 9 -33.76 -9.73 0.16
CA ALA A 9 -33.96 -8.41 0.77
C ALA A 9 -33.10 -7.32 0.08
N ILE A 10 -31.83 -7.61 -0.18
CA ILE A 10 -30.92 -6.72 -0.90
C ILE A 10 -31.45 -6.39 -2.30
N ASN A 11 -31.86 -7.40 -3.08
CA ASN A 11 -32.35 -7.18 -4.43
C ASN A 11 -33.65 -6.36 -4.45
N ASN A 12 -34.55 -6.59 -3.48
CA ASN A 12 -35.79 -5.81 -3.36
C ASN A 12 -35.50 -4.34 -3.05
N LEU A 13 -34.59 -4.07 -2.11
CA LEU A 13 -34.20 -2.70 -1.77
C LEU A 13 -33.52 -1.99 -2.94
N ILE A 14 -32.69 -2.70 -3.72
CA ILE A 14 -32.09 -2.16 -4.94
C ILE A 14 -33.18 -1.82 -5.96
N ALA A 15 -34.15 -2.71 -6.17
CA ALA A 15 -35.25 -2.45 -7.10
C ALA A 15 -36.02 -1.19 -6.69
N ILE A 16 -36.36 -1.04 -5.40
CA ILE A 16 -37.03 0.16 -4.89
C ILE A 16 -36.15 1.41 -5.10
N ALA A 17 -34.86 1.34 -4.77
CA ALA A 17 -33.92 2.44 -4.95
C ALA A 17 -33.79 2.88 -6.43
N GLN A 18 -33.91 1.95 -7.38
CA GLN A 18 -33.80 2.21 -8.82
C GLN A 18 -35.11 2.68 -9.45
N THR A 19 -36.28 2.17 -9.01
CA THR A 19 -37.55 2.37 -9.72
C THR A 19 -38.53 3.32 -9.02
N ALA A 20 -38.32 3.66 -7.74
CA ALA A 20 -39.26 4.51 -7.03
C ALA A 20 -39.25 5.94 -7.58
N VAL A 21 -40.45 6.46 -7.88
CA VAL A 21 -40.65 7.83 -8.39
C VAL A 21 -40.33 8.87 -7.31
N ASN A 22 -40.69 8.57 -6.06
CA ASN A 22 -40.46 9.44 -4.91
C ASN A 22 -39.00 9.33 -4.41
N GLU A 23 -38.33 10.47 -4.28
CA GLU A 23 -36.94 10.57 -3.85
C GLU A 23 -36.71 10.12 -2.40
N ASP A 24 -37.62 10.45 -1.48
CA ASP A 24 -37.53 10.03 -0.08
C ASP A 24 -37.60 8.51 0.05
N VAL A 25 -38.43 7.87 -0.79
CA VAL A 25 -38.53 6.40 -0.84
C VAL A 25 -37.23 5.79 -1.38
N ARG A 26 -36.62 6.38 -2.41
CA ARG A 26 -35.31 5.94 -2.91
C ARG A 26 -34.24 6.07 -1.82
N ASN A 27 -34.15 7.24 -1.18
CA ASN A 27 -33.13 7.52 -0.16
C ASN A 27 -33.30 6.61 1.06
N LYS A 28 -34.53 6.35 1.49
CA LYS A 28 -34.81 5.41 2.57
C LYS A 28 -34.36 3.99 2.22
N ALA A 29 -34.65 3.51 1.01
CA ALA A 29 -34.20 2.20 0.55
C ALA A 29 -32.66 2.09 0.48
N ILE A 30 -31.98 3.15 0.03
CA ILE A 30 -30.52 3.23 0.00
C ILE A 30 -29.92 3.18 1.41
N ASN A 31 -30.51 3.92 2.36
CA ASN A 31 -30.05 3.93 3.76
C ASN A 31 -30.28 2.59 4.46
N GLU A 32 -31.44 1.97 4.25
CA GLU A 32 -31.73 0.63 4.78
C GLU A 32 -30.78 -0.42 4.19
N LEU A 33 -30.52 -0.33 2.88
CA LEU A 33 -29.56 -1.21 2.20
C LEU A 33 -28.14 -0.99 2.73
N TRP A 34 -27.72 0.26 2.96
CA TRP A 34 -26.43 0.56 3.59
C TRP A 34 -26.37 0.00 5.02
N GLY A 35 -27.45 0.06 5.80
CA GLY A 35 -27.50 -0.56 7.12
C GLY A 35 -27.33 -2.09 7.09
N LEU A 36 -27.72 -2.75 6.00
CA LEU A 36 -27.59 -4.21 5.85
C LEU A 36 -26.19 -4.66 5.38
N CYS A 37 -25.53 -3.89 4.53
CA CYS A 37 -24.27 -4.33 3.91
C CYS A 37 -23.10 -3.34 3.98
N GLY A 38 -23.29 -2.14 4.53
CA GLY A 38 -22.31 -1.06 4.55
C GLY A 38 -21.02 -1.45 5.27
N ASP A 39 -21.14 -2.00 6.49
CA ASP A 39 -19.98 -2.46 7.26
C ASP A 39 -19.19 -3.55 6.54
N GLN A 40 -19.88 -4.47 5.88
CA GLN A 40 -19.24 -5.53 5.10
C GLN A 40 -18.49 -4.95 3.89
N ILE A 41 -19.10 -4.02 3.17
CA ILE A 41 -18.48 -3.36 2.01
C ILE A 41 -17.26 -2.54 2.45
N ALA A 42 -17.39 -1.75 3.52
CA ALA A 42 -16.32 -0.93 4.07
C ALA A 42 -15.15 -1.81 4.57
N GLY A 43 -15.44 -2.89 5.30
CA GLY A 43 -14.42 -3.83 5.77
C GLY A 43 -13.69 -4.53 4.63
N ILE A 44 -14.40 -4.97 3.58
CA ILE A 44 -13.78 -5.56 2.38
C ILE A 44 -12.87 -4.54 1.69
N MET A 45 -13.32 -3.30 1.55
CA MET A 45 -12.53 -2.23 0.93
C MET A 45 -11.29 -1.89 1.73
N ALA A 46 -11.39 -1.80 3.07
CA ALA A 46 -10.26 -1.58 3.96
C ALA A 46 -9.25 -2.72 3.89
N GLY A 47 -9.72 -3.98 3.94
CA GLY A 47 -8.85 -5.16 3.83
C GLY A 47 -8.10 -5.22 2.51
N LYS A 48 -8.77 -4.88 1.40
CA LYS A 48 -8.13 -4.79 0.07
C LYS A 48 -7.13 -3.64 -0.02
N SER A 49 -7.46 -2.47 0.54
CA SER A 49 -6.54 -1.34 0.61
C SER A 49 -5.27 -1.71 1.39
N PHE A 50 -5.42 -2.41 2.51
CA PHE A 50 -4.29 -2.89 3.32
C PHE A 50 -3.38 -3.85 2.52
N GLN A 51 -3.96 -4.78 1.77
CA GLN A 51 -3.20 -5.72 0.93
C GLN A 51 -2.52 -5.08 -0.28
N MET A 52 -3.04 -3.95 -0.77
CA MET A 52 -2.53 -3.31 -1.98
C MET A 52 -1.27 -2.48 -1.76
N ASP A 53 -0.69 -2.46 -0.55
CA ASP A 53 0.42 -1.59 -0.12
C ASP A 53 0.14 -0.13 -0.47
N SER A 54 -0.53 0.52 0.48
CA SER A 54 -1.16 1.84 0.31
C SER A 54 -0.19 2.91 -0.15
N ASP A 55 -0.74 3.84 -0.91
CA ASP A 55 -0.19 5.18 -1.09
C ASP A 55 0.29 5.83 0.22
N PHE A 56 1.13 6.85 0.07
CA PHE A 56 1.64 7.63 1.21
C PHE A 56 0.53 8.11 2.16
N SER A 57 -0.68 8.36 1.67
CA SER A 57 -1.80 8.88 2.49
C SER A 57 -2.37 7.89 3.49
N LEU A 58 -2.27 6.58 3.25
CA LEU A 58 -2.81 5.54 4.16
C LEU A 58 -1.70 4.67 4.77
N LYS A 59 -0.42 5.02 4.56
CA LYS A 59 0.72 4.34 5.15
C LYS A 59 0.71 4.49 6.68
N GLY A 60 0.93 3.39 7.39
CA GLY A 60 0.90 3.35 8.86
C GLY A 60 -0.49 3.22 9.48
N TYR A 61 -1.57 3.33 8.70
CA TYR A 61 -2.93 3.20 9.23
C TYR A 61 -3.23 1.75 9.55
N SER A 62 -3.76 1.50 10.75
CA SER A 62 -4.34 0.21 11.14
C SER A 62 -5.55 -0.13 10.27
N PRO A 63 -5.99 -1.40 10.22
CA PRO A 63 -7.18 -1.79 9.47
C PRO A 63 -8.43 -0.99 9.83
N LYS A 64 -8.58 -0.59 11.10
CA LYS A 64 -9.72 0.20 11.57
C LYS A 64 -9.64 1.65 11.10
N GLU A 65 -8.48 2.29 11.21
CA GLU A 65 -8.29 3.66 10.72
C GLU A 65 -8.46 3.76 9.20
N ARG A 66 -8.07 2.71 8.47
CA ARG A 66 -8.35 2.61 7.02
C ARG A 66 -9.83 2.48 6.73
N GLN A 67 -10.56 1.69 7.52
CA GLN A 67 -12.01 1.57 7.37
C GLN A 67 -12.69 2.92 7.57
N ASP A 68 -12.33 3.67 8.60
CA ASP A 68 -12.87 5.00 8.88
C ASP A 68 -12.52 5.99 7.76
N SER A 69 -11.27 5.97 7.29
CA SER A 69 -10.77 6.86 6.24
C SER A 69 -11.38 6.57 4.86
N LEU A 70 -11.71 5.30 4.59
CA LEU A 70 -12.29 4.88 3.32
C LEU A 70 -13.82 4.81 3.34
N LEU A 71 -14.46 5.08 4.48
CA LEU A 71 -15.91 4.93 4.64
C LEU A 71 -16.69 5.78 3.63
N GLY A 72 -16.26 7.02 3.41
CA GLY A 72 -16.86 7.91 2.41
C GLY A 72 -16.74 7.35 0.98
N ASN A 73 -15.56 6.82 0.63
CA ASN A 73 -15.33 6.18 -0.67
C ASN A 73 -16.16 4.90 -0.83
N ALA A 74 -16.26 4.10 0.24
CA ALA A 74 -17.07 2.89 0.26
C ALA A 74 -18.56 3.22 0.03
N TYR A 75 -19.08 4.25 0.70
CA TYR A 75 -20.45 4.72 0.51
C TYR A 75 -20.70 5.24 -0.91
N TYR A 76 -19.78 6.05 -1.46
CA TYR A 76 -19.88 6.56 -2.82
C TYR A 76 -19.93 5.44 -3.87
N LEU A 77 -19.03 4.45 -3.74
CA LEU A 77 -19.01 3.29 -4.63
C LEU A 77 -20.26 2.42 -4.49
N PHE A 78 -20.72 2.23 -3.25
CA PHE A 78 -21.98 1.55 -2.97
C PHE A 78 -23.16 2.26 -3.66
N TYR A 79 -23.28 3.56 -3.48
CA TYR A 79 -24.36 4.36 -4.07
C TYR A 79 -24.39 4.21 -5.61
N ASN A 80 -23.23 4.33 -6.25
CA ASN A 80 -23.11 4.11 -7.70
C ASN A 80 -23.40 2.66 -8.12
N ALA A 81 -23.02 1.69 -7.28
CA ALA A 81 -23.32 0.30 -7.53
C ALA A 81 -24.83 0.02 -7.43
N VAL A 82 -25.54 0.62 -6.47
CA VAL A 82 -27.02 0.52 -6.38
C VAL A 82 -27.66 1.05 -7.66
N ALA A 83 -27.19 2.18 -8.19
CA ALA A 83 -27.75 2.77 -9.41
C ALA A 83 -27.52 1.92 -10.68
N THR A 84 -26.48 1.10 -10.71
CA THR A 84 -26.03 0.40 -11.93
C THR A 84 -26.15 -1.12 -11.87
N PHE A 85 -26.45 -1.69 -10.70
CA PHE A 85 -26.50 -3.13 -10.52
C PHE A 85 -27.66 -3.74 -11.30
N ASN A 86 -27.35 -4.81 -12.05
CA ASN A 86 -28.32 -5.62 -12.76
C ASN A 86 -28.34 -7.04 -12.16
N PRO A 87 -29.42 -7.43 -11.46
CA PRO A 87 -29.57 -8.77 -10.88
C PRO A 87 -29.47 -9.91 -11.92
N SER A 88 -29.76 -9.62 -13.20
CA SER A 88 -29.72 -10.61 -14.29
C SER A 88 -28.31 -11.11 -14.61
N LEU A 89 -27.26 -10.44 -14.09
CA LEU A 89 -25.87 -10.87 -14.25
C LEU A 89 -25.54 -12.14 -13.45
N GLY A 90 -26.42 -12.60 -12.55
CA GLY A 90 -26.20 -13.81 -11.75
C GLY A 90 -25.11 -13.65 -10.67
N VAL A 91 -24.63 -12.42 -10.46
CA VAL A 91 -23.59 -12.10 -9.47
C VAL A 91 -24.24 -11.45 -8.25
N PRO A 92 -23.97 -11.91 -7.01
CA PRO A 92 -24.47 -11.26 -5.80
C PRO A 92 -24.02 -9.80 -5.70
N PHE A 93 -24.89 -8.91 -5.22
CA PHE A 93 -24.60 -7.48 -5.11
C PHE A 93 -23.30 -7.18 -4.36
N ILE A 94 -23.02 -7.88 -3.25
CA ILE A 94 -21.78 -7.73 -2.49
C ILE A 94 -20.54 -8.07 -3.33
N ALA A 95 -20.62 -9.10 -4.18
CA ALA A 95 -19.50 -9.46 -5.06
C ALA A 95 -19.29 -8.39 -6.15
N TYR A 96 -20.39 -7.85 -6.69
CA TYR A 96 -20.36 -6.74 -7.64
C TYR A 96 -19.73 -5.46 -7.04
N THR A 97 -20.14 -5.05 -5.84
CA THR A 97 -19.56 -3.90 -5.14
C THR A 97 -18.08 -4.13 -4.82
N THR A 98 -17.72 -5.34 -4.37
CA THR A 98 -16.32 -5.72 -4.09
C THR A 98 -15.42 -5.58 -5.32
N GLN A 99 -15.91 -5.97 -6.50
CA GLN A 99 -15.16 -5.82 -7.74
C GLN A 99 -14.96 -4.34 -8.09
N LYS A 100 -16.01 -3.51 -7.95
CA LYS A 100 -15.93 -2.06 -8.16
C LYS A 100 -14.96 -1.39 -7.20
N SER A 101 -14.99 -1.75 -5.91
CA SER A 101 -14.03 -1.27 -4.92
C SER A 101 -12.59 -1.65 -5.26
N SER A 102 -12.37 -2.85 -5.80
CA SER A 102 -11.03 -3.28 -6.23
C SER A 102 -10.51 -2.43 -7.38
N TRP A 103 -11.34 -2.09 -8.36
CA TRP A 103 -10.96 -1.21 -9.48
C TRP A 103 -10.72 0.23 -9.04
N PHE A 104 -11.53 0.73 -8.12
CA PHE A 104 -11.34 2.05 -7.53
C PHE A 104 -9.99 2.15 -6.82
N LEU A 105 -9.69 1.21 -5.91
CA LEU A 105 -8.41 1.19 -5.19
C LEU A 105 -7.20 1.06 -6.12
N ALA A 106 -7.31 0.24 -7.18
CA ALA A 106 -6.26 0.13 -8.19
C ALA A 106 -6.07 1.45 -8.98
N THR A 107 -7.15 2.18 -9.22
CA THR A 107 -7.11 3.50 -9.89
C THR A 107 -6.47 4.55 -8.99
N GLU A 108 -6.86 4.60 -7.72
CA GLU A 108 -6.25 5.48 -6.72
C GLU A 108 -4.76 5.19 -6.58
N LYS A 109 -4.38 3.91 -6.44
CA LYS A 109 -2.97 3.52 -6.43
C LYS A 109 -2.23 3.97 -7.68
N ARG A 110 -2.82 3.80 -8.87
CA ARG A 110 -2.21 4.24 -10.13
C ARG A 110 -2.09 5.76 -10.23
N ASN A 111 -3.05 6.50 -9.69
CA ASN A 111 -3.00 7.97 -9.67
C ASN A 111 -1.95 8.46 -8.67
N ASN A 112 -1.85 7.81 -7.50
CA ASN A 112 -0.87 8.12 -6.46
C ASN A 112 0.54 7.62 -6.80
N SER A 113 0.68 6.65 -7.72
CA SER A 113 1.98 6.24 -8.27
C SER A 113 2.47 7.14 -9.40
N LYS A 114 1.63 8.02 -9.94
CA LYS A 114 2.08 9.05 -10.88
C LYS A 114 2.62 10.18 -10.03
N ARG A 115 3.95 10.37 -10.05
CA ARG A 115 4.60 11.57 -9.51
C ARG A 115 3.77 12.78 -9.95
N SER A 116 3.17 13.48 -9.00
CA SER A 116 2.48 14.73 -9.34
C SER A 116 3.55 15.69 -9.86
N LYS A 117 3.22 16.61 -10.77
CA LYS A 117 4.18 17.67 -11.20
C LYS A 117 4.74 18.49 -10.03
N ARG A 118 4.15 18.38 -8.83
CA ARG A 118 4.62 18.99 -7.58
C ARG A 118 5.85 18.29 -6.99
N GLU A 119 6.15 17.07 -7.42
CA GLU A 119 7.32 16.28 -7.02
C GLU A 119 8.45 16.32 -8.05
N GLU A 120 8.28 17.03 -9.17
CA GLU A 120 9.33 17.10 -10.20
C GLU A 120 10.53 17.98 -9.81
N TYR A 121 10.43 18.85 -8.80
CA TYR A 121 11.58 19.58 -8.26
C TYR A 121 11.36 19.93 -6.79
N VAL A 122 11.76 19.04 -5.88
CA VAL A 122 12.37 19.49 -4.63
C VAL A 122 13.83 19.07 -4.71
N ASP A 123 14.59 19.89 -5.42
CA ASP A 123 16.03 19.90 -5.29
C ASP A 123 16.34 20.42 -3.87
N PHE A 124 16.66 19.51 -2.96
CA PHE A 124 17.07 19.85 -1.58
C PHE A 124 18.41 20.62 -1.53
N SER A 125 19.01 20.96 -2.67
CA SER A 125 20.21 21.80 -2.73
C SER A 125 19.94 23.31 -2.74
N LEU A 126 18.68 23.76 -2.76
CA LEU A 126 18.33 25.19 -2.79
C LEU A 126 17.55 25.65 -1.54
N GLU A 127 18.24 26.53 -0.79
CA GLU A 127 17.72 27.54 0.13
C GLU A 127 17.46 27.18 1.60
N CYS A 128 18.56 27.11 2.36
CA CYS A 128 18.63 27.76 3.67
C CYS A 128 18.36 29.27 3.53
N GLY A 129 17.09 29.68 3.60
CA GLY A 129 16.67 31.08 3.78
C GLY A 129 16.04 31.28 5.16
N PRO A 130 16.26 32.42 5.85
CA PRO A 130 15.84 32.58 7.23
C PRO A 130 14.32 32.71 7.34
N SER A 131 13.78 31.91 8.25
CA SER A 131 12.38 31.79 8.64
C SER A 131 11.73 33.13 9.01
N THR A 132 10.53 33.39 8.50
CA THR A 132 9.59 34.34 9.10
C THR A 132 8.69 33.61 10.09
N GLU A 133 9.01 33.80 11.37
CA GLU A 133 8.17 33.74 12.57
C GLU A 133 7.04 32.68 12.61
N SER A 134 7.37 31.49 13.13
CA SER A 134 6.38 30.58 13.72
C SER A 134 6.28 30.80 15.23
N SER A 135 5.05 30.91 15.73
CA SER A 135 4.72 31.02 17.16
C SER A 135 5.46 29.96 18.03
N PRO A 136 5.82 30.29 19.29
CA PRO A 136 6.53 29.38 20.20
C PRO A 136 5.86 28.01 20.41
N GLU A 137 4.53 27.93 20.29
CA GLU A 137 3.77 26.69 20.44
C GLU A 137 3.82 25.79 19.20
N ALA A 138 3.92 26.39 18.00
CA ALA A 138 4.09 25.66 16.74
C ALA A 138 5.48 25.01 16.66
N SER A 139 6.53 25.66 17.18
CA SER A 139 7.88 25.09 17.24
C SER A 139 7.98 23.86 18.14
N ARG A 140 7.25 23.84 19.28
CA ARG A 140 7.35 22.73 20.25
C ARG A 140 6.64 21.47 19.77
N MET A 141 5.47 21.60 19.14
CA MET A 141 4.82 20.46 18.48
C MET A 141 5.62 19.98 17.27
N MET A 142 6.21 20.87 16.49
CA MET A 142 7.05 20.51 15.35
C MET A 142 8.33 19.75 15.80
N GLU A 143 8.94 20.12 16.94
CA GLU A 143 10.05 19.37 17.52
C GLU A 143 9.64 18.00 18.07
N ILE A 144 8.44 17.88 18.66
CA ILE A 144 7.90 16.59 19.10
C ILE A 144 7.60 15.70 17.89
N PHE A 145 6.98 16.24 16.83
CA PHE A 145 6.73 15.49 15.60
C PHE A 145 8.02 15.09 14.88
N LYS A 146 9.04 15.97 14.84
CA LYS A 146 10.37 15.61 14.33
C LYS A 146 11.04 14.55 15.22
N GLY A 147 10.94 14.66 16.54
CA GLY A 147 11.49 13.68 17.48
C GLY A 147 10.82 12.31 17.39
N ILE A 148 9.53 12.24 17.06
CA ILE A 148 8.78 11.00 16.84
C ILE A 148 9.07 10.44 15.43
N ALA A 149 9.07 11.27 14.39
CA ALA A 149 9.35 10.86 13.01
C ALA A 149 10.80 10.42 12.77
N HIS A 150 11.76 10.89 13.59
CA HIS A 150 13.15 10.46 13.53
C HIS A 150 13.47 9.25 14.42
N LYS A 151 12.62 8.90 15.39
CA LYS A 151 12.83 7.70 16.24
C LYS A 151 12.59 6.39 15.48
N ASP A 152 11.62 6.35 14.57
CA ASP A 152 11.37 5.18 13.71
C ASP A 152 12.41 4.98 12.61
N ARG A 153 13.14 6.04 12.19
CA ARG A 153 14.24 5.90 11.22
C ARG A 153 15.48 5.30 11.84
N PHE A 154 15.85 5.70 13.06
CA PHE A 154 17.06 5.18 13.69
C PHE A 154 17.00 3.67 13.93
N GLU A 155 15.87 3.15 14.43
CA GLU A 155 15.71 1.72 14.65
C GLU A 155 15.68 0.95 13.30
N ASN A 156 14.91 1.41 12.30
CA ASN A 156 14.90 0.79 10.97
C ASN A 156 16.26 0.86 10.24
N ASP A 157 16.99 1.97 10.37
CA ASP A 157 18.31 2.13 9.77
C ASP A 157 19.33 1.22 10.46
N CYS A 158 19.26 1.07 11.80
CA CYS A 158 20.09 0.11 12.55
C CYS A 158 19.81 -1.35 12.14
N TYR A 159 18.54 -1.76 12.01
CA TYR A 159 18.21 -3.13 11.57
C TYR A 159 18.64 -3.40 10.13
N TRP A 160 18.58 -2.39 9.25
CA TRP A 160 19.06 -2.51 7.87
C TRP A 160 20.59 -2.61 7.82
N GLU A 161 21.31 -1.80 8.59
CA GLU A 161 22.77 -1.87 8.70
C GLU A 161 23.23 -3.22 9.27
N ASP A 162 22.57 -3.73 10.30
CA ASP A 162 22.84 -5.05 10.88
C ASP A 162 22.55 -6.17 9.87
N ALA A 163 21.44 -6.10 9.15
CA ALA A 163 21.08 -7.08 8.11
C ALA A 163 22.07 -7.08 6.94
N VAL A 164 22.56 -5.90 6.54
CA VAL A 164 23.62 -5.76 5.52
C VAL A 164 24.94 -6.33 6.03
N GLN A 165 25.31 -6.10 7.30
CA GLN A 165 26.53 -6.66 7.89
C GLN A 165 26.49 -8.18 7.97
N VAL A 166 25.38 -8.76 8.44
CA VAL A 166 25.17 -10.21 8.53
C VAL A 166 25.30 -10.87 7.15
N LEU A 167 24.65 -10.30 6.14
CA LEU A 167 24.75 -10.80 4.76
C LEU A 167 26.16 -10.63 4.18
N SER A 168 26.81 -9.50 4.43
CA SER A 168 28.18 -9.24 3.97
C SER A 168 29.18 -10.23 4.57
N HIS A 169 29.02 -10.57 5.86
CA HIS A 169 29.83 -11.59 6.52
C HIS A 169 29.56 -12.99 5.96
N ALA A 170 28.30 -13.33 5.70
CA ALA A 170 27.93 -14.64 5.15
C ALA A 170 28.48 -14.86 3.73
N ILE A 171 28.53 -13.82 2.89
CA ILE A 171 29.09 -13.88 1.54
C ILE A 171 30.60 -13.63 1.45
N GLN A 172 31.29 -13.29 2.56
CA GLN A 172 32.69 -12.83 2.53
C GLN A 172 33.66 -13.81 1.82
N ASN A 173 33.35 -15.12 1.87
CA ASN A 173 34.15 -16.16 1.25
C ASN A 173 33.81 -16.40 -0.24
N SER A 174 32.87 -15.63 -0.80
CA SER A 174 32.45 -15.70 -2.21
C SER A 174 32.61 -14.34 -2.89
N PRO A 175 33.80 -14.03 -3.45
CA PRO A 175 34.10 -12.72 -4.03
C PRO A 175 33.12 -12.27 -5.13
N LYS A 176 32.55 -13.23 -5.87
CA LYS A 176 31.55 -12.96 -6.92
C LYS A 176 30.20 -12.55 -6.33
N LEU A 177 29.79 -13.14 -5.21
CA LEU A 177 28.54 -12.79 -4.52
C LEU A 177 28.69 -11.48 -3.75
N SER A 178 29.83 -11.23 -3.11
CA SER A 178 30.14 -9.94 -2.49
C SER A 178 30.02 -8.80 -3.49
N LYS A 179 30.68 -8.94 -4.66
CA LYS A 179 30.61 -7.93 -5.72
C LYS A 179 29.20 -7.72 -6.26
N TYR A 180 28.39 -8.78 -6.37
CA TYR A 180 26.98 -8.67 -6.75
C TYR A 180 26.14 -7.96 -5.69
N PHE A 181 26.37 -8.27 -4.41
CA PHE A 181 25.64 -7.69 -3.29
C PHE A 181 25.94 -6.19 -3.15
N GLU A 182 27.21 -5.79 -3.20
CA GLU A 182 27.63 -4.39 -3.20
C GLU A 182 27.03 -3.61 -4.38
N ALA A 183 27.12 -4.16 -5.60
CA ALA A 183 26.52 -3.54 -6.78
C ALA A 183 24.99 -3.41 -6.67
N SER A 184 24.34 -4.36 -6.01
CA SER A 184 22.90 -4.32 -5.77
C SER A 184 22.54 -3.24 -4.72
N LEU A 185 23.33 -3.11 -3.66
CA LEU A 185 23.15 -2.06 -2.65
C LEU A 185 23.36 -0.67 -3.24
N GLU A 186 24.38 -0.49 -4.08
CA GLU A 186 24.65 0.80 -4.72
C GLU A 186 23.51 1.21 -5.64
N VAL A 187 23.01 0.30 -6.48
CA VAL A 187 21.84 0.55 -7.32
C VAL A 187 20.60 0.90 -6.49
N CYS A 188 20.42 0.29 -5.31
CA CYS A 188 19.34 0.65 -4.39
C CYS A 188 19.54 2.04 -3.75
N LYS A 189 20.79 2.47 -3.51
CA LYS A 189 21.13 3.76 -2.91
C LYS A 189 21.01 4.93 -3.89
N GLU A 190 21.25 4.70 -5.18
CA GLU A 190 21.15 5.73 -6.23
C GLU A 190 19.72 6.25 -6.46
N GLY A 191 18.70 5.64 -5.84
CA GLY A 191 17.32 6.15 -5.86
C GLY A 191 16.53 5.87 -7.13
N ASP A 192 17.12 5.19 -8.11
CA ASP A 192 16.43 4.61 -9.27
C ASP A 192 15.87 3.23 -8.92
N ASP A 193 14.71 2.86 -9.49
CA ASP A 193 14.09 1.55 -9.30
C ASP A 193 15.12 0.43 -9.56
N TYR A 194 15.30 -0.46 -8.57
CA TYR A 194 16.23 -1.58 -8.68
C TYR A 194 15.96 -2.38 -9.95
N SER A 195 17.00 -2.56 -10.78
CA SER A 195 16.91 -3.29 -12.03
C SER A 195 18.13 -4.16 -12.26
N ASP A 196 17.90 -5.43 -12.60
CA ASP A 196 18.95 -6.38 -13.00
C ASP A 196 19.82 -5.82 -14.13
N ALA A 197 19.28 -4.93 -14.96
CA ALA A 197 20.04 -4.27 -16.03
C ALA A 197 21.05 -3.24 -15.48
N ASN A 198 20.69 -2.51 -14.43
CA ASN A 198 21.58 -1.54 -13.78
C ASN A 198 22.67 -2.27 -12.98
N VAL A 199 22.29 -3.33 -12.25
CA VAL A 199 23.26 -4.19 -11.55
C VAL A 199 24.22 -4.86 -12.55
N ALA A 200 23.71 -5.32 -13.70
CA ALA A 200 24.55 -5.89 -14.76
C ALA A 200 25.57 -4.89 -15.32
N ARG A 201 25.16 -3.62 -15.50
CA ARG A 201 26.06 -2.52 -15.91
C ARG A 201 27.14 -2.27 -14.87
N TYR A 202 26.76 -2.15 -13.60
CA TYR A 202 27.71 -1.99 -12.48
C TYR A 202 28.72 -3.14 -12.38
N MET A 203 28.26 -4.37 -12.60
CA MET A 203 29.12 -5.56 -12.54
C MET A 203 29.95 -5.81 -13.80
N GLY A 204 29.64 -5.14 -14.92
CA GLY A 204 30.24 -5.43 -16.23
C GLY A 204 29.89 -6.82 -16.77
N CYS A 205 28.67 -7.30 -16.52
CA CYS A 205 28.22 -8.64 -16.93
C CYS A 205 26.86 -8.61 -17.64
N THR A 206 26.35 -9.78 -18.04
CA THR A 206 25.02 -9.87 -18.67
C THR A 206 23.91 -9.92 -17.62
N ARG A 207 22.70 -9.46 -17.98
CA ARG A 207 21.51 -9.57 -17.12
C ARG A 207 21.22 -11.01 -16.68
N ALA A 208 21.51 -12.00 -17.53
CA ALA A 208 21.33 -13.42 -17.20
C ALA A 208 22.28 -13.85 -16.06
N CYS A 209 23.53 -13.35 -16.05
CA CYS A 209 24.48 -13.60 -14.97
C CYS A 209 23.99 -13.03 -13.62
N VAL A 210 23.40 -11.84 -13.63
CA VAL A 210 22.79 -11.22 -12.44
C VAL A 210 21.70 -12.11 -11.84
N GLY A 211 20.83 -12.66 -12.68
CA GLY A 211 19.80 -13.61 -12.24
C GLY A 211 20.37 -14.90 -11.62
N GLN A 212 21.53 -15.37 -12.09
CA GLN A 212 22.23 -16.51 -11.50
C GLN A 212 22.83 -16.16 -10.13
N TYR A 213 23.42 -14.96 -9.98
CA TYR A 213 23.95 -14.49 -8.70
C TYR A 213 22.84 -14.29 -7.65
N ARG A 214 21.67 -13.77 -8.04
CA ARG A 214 20.51 -13.69 -7.14
C ARG A 214 20.09 -15.07 -6.62
N LYS A 215 19.96 -16.04 -7.51
CA LYS A 215 19.57 -17.42 -7.13
C LYS A 215 20.61 -18.07 -6.22
N ALA A 216 21.89 -17.83 -6.48
CA ALA A 216 22.97 -18.33 -5.64
C ALA A 216 22.98 -17.67 -4.25
N LEU A 217 22.71 -16.35 -4.17
CA LEU A 217 22.58 -15.64 -2.90
C LEU A 217 21.39 -16.17 -2.08
N LEU A 218 20.21 -16.30 -2.68
CA LEU A 218 19.02 -16.82 -2.01
C LEU A 218 19.21 -18.25 -1.51
N ARG A 219 19.84 -19.11 -2.32
CA ARG A 219 20.17 -20.48 -1.91
C ARG A 219 21.13 -20.50 -0.73
N MET A 220 22.16 -19.66 -0.74
CA MET A 220 23.11 -19.57 0.36
C MET A 220 22.44 -19.07 1.65
N MET A 221 21.50 -18.12 1.55
CA MET A 221 20.71 -17.67 2.71
C MET A 221 19.84 -18.79 3.29
N GLU A 222 19.25 -19.62 2.43
CA GLU A 222 18.44 -20.78 2.84
C GLU A 222 19.30 -21.87 3.50
N GLU A 223 20.44 -22.21 2.88
CA GLU A 223 21.38 -23.22 3.38
C GLU A 223 22.00 -22.85 4.74
N ASN A 224 22.21 -21.56 5.00
CA ASN A 224 22.75 -21.07 6.27
C ASN A 224 21.67 -20.69 7.30
N GLY A 225 20.38 -20.93 7.02
CA GLY A 225 19.28 -20.59 7.93
C GLY A 225 19.01 -19.09 8.09
N LEU A 226 19.71 -18.25 7.34
CA LEU A 226 19.64 -16.78 7.41
C LEU A 226 18.34 -16.22 6.84
N SER A 227 17.61 -17.00 6.04
CA SER A 227 16.30 -16.58 5.51
C SER A 227 15.27 -16.29 6.61
N ALA A 228 15.30 -17.04 7.72
CA ALA A 228 14.38 -16.83 8.83
C ALA A 228 14.79 -15.61 9.69
N GLU A 229 16.08 -15.47 9.94
CA GLU A 229 16.67 -14.36 10.72
C GLU A 229 16.50 -13.02 9.98
N PHE A 230 16.72 -13.00 8.67
CA PHE A 230 16.53 -11.82 7.83
C PHE A 230 15.06 -11.39 7.75
N ASN A 231 14.11 -12.34 7.68
CA ASN A 231 12.68 -12.03 7.70
C ASN A 231 12.21 -11.52 9.07
N GLN A 232 12.84 -11.96 10.16
CA GLN A 232 12.56 -11.45 11.51
C GLN A 232 13.12 -10.05 11.73
N LEU A 233 14.36 -9.79 11.27
CA LEU A 233 14.98 -8.46 11.35
C LEU A 233 14.26 -7.41 10.50
N MET A 234 13.71 -7.80 9.35
CA MET A 234 12.91 -6.91 8.48
C MET A 234 11.45 -6.75 8.94
N ALA A 235 11.00 -7.53 9.93
CA ALA A 235 9.64 -7.47 10.49
C ALA A 235 9.59 -6.87 11.91
N ALA A 236 10.75 -6.57 12.49
CA ALA A 236 10.93 -5.84 13.75
C ALA A 236 10.92 -4.33 13.49
#